data_AF-A0A9D0X955-F1
#
_entry.id   AF-A0A9D0X955-F1
#
_cell.length_a   1.000
_cell.length_b   1.000
_cell.length_c   1.000
_cell.angle_alpha   90.00
_cell.angle_beta   90.00
_cell.angle_gamma   90.00
#
_symmetry.space_group_name_H-M   'P 1'
#
loop_
_entity.id
_entity.type
_entity.pdbx_description
1 polymer ?
#
loop_
_entity_poly.entity_id
_entity_poly.type
_entity_poly.pdbx_seq_one_letter_code
_entity_poly.pdbx_strand_id
1 'polypeptide(L)'
;FSKSLWDRLSADRQATLQKAADDACVSISDAIVENENQLVDFFKEQGLKVYEPDVDAFRTRVQQMYLESEFSKDWPDGLLDRINAVE
;
A
#
# COMPACT_ATOMS: atom_id res chain seq x y z
N PHE A 1 10.99 -11.22 5.23
CA PHE A 1 11.45 -12.51 5.78
C PHE A 1 12.99 -12.55 5.78
N SER A 2 13.65 -13.23 6.72
CA SER A 2 15.12 -13.27 6.77
C SER A 2 15.70 -14.03 5.58
N LYS A 3 16.59 -13.39 4.81
CA LYS A 3 17.24 -14.02 3.64
C LYS A 3 18.08 -15.24 4.03
N SER A 4 18.83 -15.17 5.13
CA SER A 4 19.67 -16.30 5.57
C SER A 4 18.85 -17.52 6.01
N LEU A 5 17.63 -17.31 6.53
CA LEU A 5 16.71 -18.40 6.82
C LEU A 5 16.05 -18.92 5.54
N TRP A 6 15.65 -18.02 4.65
CA TRP A 6 15.04 -18.35 3.35
C TRP A 6 15.94 -19.23 2.49
N ASP A 7 17.21 -18.83 2.34
CA ASP A 7 18.19 -19.52 1.49
C ASP A 7 18.54 -20.93 2.01
N ARG A 8 18.21 -21.25 3.28
CA ARG A 8 18.36 -22.58 3.88
C ARG A 8 17.17 -23.49 3.68
N LEU A 9 16.06 -22.99 3.16
CA LEU A 9 14.88 -23.79 2.84
C LEU A 9 15.08 -24.49 1.49
N SER A 10 14.50 -25.69 1.32
CA SER A 10 14.37 -26.30 0.01
C SER A 10 13.41 -25.49 -0.88
N ALA A 11 13.49 -25.65 -2.19
CA ALA A 11 12.62 -24.96 -3.14
C ALA A 11 11.12 -25.19 -2.84
N ASP A 12 10.72 -26.42 -2.51
CA ASP A 12 9.32 -26.73 -2.16
C ASP A 12 8.86 -26.00 -0.88
N ARG A 13 9.75 -25.85 0.09
CA ARG A 13 9.47 -25.11 1.34
C ARG A 13 9.42 -23.61 1.10
N GLN A 14 10.27 -23.08 0.23
CA GLN A 14 10.21 -21.69 -0.22
C GLN A 14 8.87 -21.42 -0.92
N ALA A 15 8.47 -22.25 -1.89
CA ALA A 15 7.21 -22.11 -2.60
C ALA A 15 6.00 -22.18 -1.66
N THR A 16 5.99 -23.13 -0.73
CA THR A 16 4.92 -23.27 0.27
C THR A 16 4.83 -22.04 1.16
N LEU A 17 5.97 -21.54 1.65
CA LEU A 17 6.03 -20.38 2.53
C LEU A 17 5.63 -19.10 1.78
N GLN A 18 6.07 -18.91 0.53
CA GLN A 18 5.67 -17.78 -0.30
C GLN A 18 4.16 -17.78 -0.50
N LYS A 19 3.59 -18.93 -0.91
CA LYS A 19 2.15 -19.06 -1.11
C LYS A 19 1.38 -18.73 0.16
N ALA A 20 1.80 -19.24 1.32
CA ALA A 20 1.15 -18.93 2.58
C ALA A 20 1.22 -17.43 2.94
N ALA A 21 2.34 -16.77 2.64
CA ALA A 21 2.48 -15.33 2.83
C ALA A 21 1.57 -14.54 1.89
N ASP A 22 1.48 -14.94 0.62
CA ASP A 22 0.62 -14.31 -0.38
C ASP A 22 -0.87 -14.49 -0.03
N ASP A 23 -1.30 -15.71 0.30
CA ASP A 23 -2.68 -16.02 0.72
C ASP A 23 -3.07 -15.21 1.96
N ALA A 24 -2.16 -15.10 2.94
CA ALA A 24 -2.38 -14.29 4.14
C ALA A 24 -2.46 -12.79 3.82
N CYS A 25 -1.60 -12.29 2.93
CA CYS A 25 -1.63 -10.89 2.48
C CYS A 25 -2.98 -10.53 1.86
N VAL A 26 -3.49 -11.38 0.96
CA VAL A 26 -4.83 -11.21 0.36
C VAL A 26 -5.90 -11.22 1.44
N SER A 27 -5.95 -12.25 2.28
CA SER A 27 -6.98 -12.37 3.32
C SER A 27 -6.98 -11.19 4.31
N ILE A 28 -5.81 -10.68 4.68
CA ILE A 28 -5.69 -9.54 5.58
C ILE A 28 -6.08 -8.25 4.86
N SER A 29 -5.66 -8.06 3.61
CA SER A 29 -6.02 -6.87 2.82
C SER A 29 -7.53 -6.76 2.65
N ASP A 30 -8.19 -7.86 2.29
CA ASP A 30 -9.66 -7.91 2.15
C ASP A 30 -10.36 -7.56 3.47
N ALA A 31 -9.87 -8.11 4.59
CA ALA A 31 -10.43 -7.82 5.91
C ALA A 31 -10.21 -6.36 6.33
N ILE A 32 -9.07 -5.74 5.97
CA ILE A 32 -8.81 -4.32 6.24
C ILE A 32 -9.78 -3.46 5.45
N VAL A 33 -9.94 -3.70 4.15
CA VAL A 33 -10.86 -2.93 3.30
C VAL A 33 -12.30 -3.02 3.81
N GLU A 34 -12.75 -4.22 4.21
CA GLU A 34 -14.07 -4.40 4.81
C GLU A 34 -14.23 -3.60 6.11
N ASN A 35 -13.25 -3.69 7.01
CA ASN A 35 -13.26 -2.94 8.26
C ASN A 35 -13.25 -1.42 8.03
N GLU A 36 -12.44 -0.92 7.08
CA GLU A 36 -12.38 0.51 6.76
C GLU A 36 -13.74 1.04 6.28
N ASN A 37 -14.45 0.27 5.45
CA ASN A 37 -15.82 0.62 5.03
C ASN A 37 -16.80 0.66 6.21
N GLN A 38 -16.76 -0.35 7.08
CA GLN A 38 -17.61 -0.39 8.27
C GLN A 38 -17.31 0.79 9.22
N LEU A 39 -16.05 1.18 9.36
CA LEU A 39 -15.65 2.29 10.22
C LEU A 39 -16.12 3.65 9.67
N VAL A 40 -16.13 3.84 8.34
CA VAL A 40 -16.71 5.04 7.72
C VAL A 40 -18.17 5.22 8.15
N ASP A 41 -18.96 4.15 8.09
CA ASP A 41 -20.38 4.18 8.47
C ASP A 41 -20.54 4.40 9.98
N PHE A 42 -19.78 3.68 10.81
CA PHE A 42 -19.75 3.89 12.25
C PHE A 42 -19.47 5.35 12.61
N PHE A 43 -18.47 5.98 11.99
CA PHE A 43 -18.14 7.37 12.27
C PHE A 43 -19.27 8.34 11.90
N LYS A 44 -19.96 8.09 10.78
CA LYS A 44 -21.15 8.87 10.41
C LYS A 44 -22.28 8.70 11.42
N GLU A 45 -22.52 7.47 11.90
CA GLU A 45 -23.52 7.18 12.94
C GLU A 45 -23.19 7.85 14.29
N GLN A 46 -21.90 7.95 14.65
CA GLN A 46 -21.44 8.72 15.81
C GLN A 46 -21.52 10.24 15.62
N GLY A 47 -22.04 10.72 14.47
CA GLY A 47 -22.27 12.13 14.19
C GLY A 47 -21.08 12.86 13.59
N LEU A 48 -20.02 12.15 13.17
CA LEU A 48 -18.92 12.77 12.44
C LEU A 48 -19.30 13.05 10.99
N LYS A 49 -18.80 14.18 10.47
CA LYS A 49 -18.92 14.52 9.04
C LYS A 49 -17.73 13.92 8.29
N VAL A 50 -17.99 12.83 7.56
CA VAL A 50 -17.02 12.19 6.67
C VAL A 50 -17.34 12.61 5.23
N TYR A 51 -16.35 13.17 4.52
CA TYR A 51 -16.51 13.68 3.16
C TYR A 51 -15.22 13.52 2.36
N GLU A 52 -15.36 13.46 1.05
CA GLU A 52 -14.23 13.37 0.13
C GLU A 52 -13.76 14.78 -0.26
N PRO A 53 -12.47 15.11 -0.11
CA PRO A 53 -11.90 16.37 -0.59
C PRO A 53 -11.63 16.31 -2.10
N ASP A 54 -11.11 17.40 -2.67
CA ASP A 54 -10.50 17.37 -4.01
C ASP A 54 -9.20 16.56 -3.98
N VAL A 55 -9.33 15.25 -4.20
CA VAL A 55 -8.20 14.30 -4.12
C VAL A 55 -7.10 14.66 -5.12
N ASP A 56 -7.45 15.15 -6.31
CA ASP A 56 -6.48 15.51 -7.34
C ASP A 56 -5.67 16.75 -6.98
N ALA A 57 -6.30 17.75 -6.37
CA ALA A 57 -5.58 18.92 -5.86
C ALA A 57 -4.59 18.52 -4.75
N PHE A 58 -4.99 17.65 -3.82
CA PHE A 58 -4.08 17.14 -2.78
C PHE A 58 -2.94 16.32 -3.37
N ARG A 59 -3.24 15.39 -4.29
CA ARG A 59 -2.24 14.55 -4.96
C ARG A 59 -1.21 15.40 -5.69
N THR A 60 -1.66 16.38 -6.49
CA THR A 60 -0.79 17.29 -7.24
C THR A 60 0.12 18.08 -6.31
N ARG A 61 -0.46 18.69 -5.28
CA ARG A 61 0.29 19.52 -4.33
C ARG A 61 1.36 18.71 -3.60
N VAL A 62 1.03 17.54 -3.07
CA VAL A 62 1.94 16.72 -2.28
C VAL A 62 3.00 16.06 -3.16
N GLN A 63 2.64 15.56 -4.34
CA GLN A 63 3.63 14.98 -5.27
C GLN A 63 4.70 16.02 -5.63
N GLN A 64 4.30 17.26 -5.92
CA GLN A 64 5.25 18.34 -6.17
C GLN A 64 6.16 18.63 -4.96
N MET A 65 5.62 18.61 -3.73
CA MET A 65 6.45 18.79 -2.53
C MET A 65 7.54 17.73 -2.40
N TYR A 66 7.25 16.47 -2.72
CA TYR A 66 8.25 15.40 -2.66
C TYR A 66 9.27 15.53 -3.79
N LEU A 67 8.84 15.86 -5.00
CA LEU A 67 9.73 16.11 -6.13
C LEU A 67 10.69 17.28 -5.88
N GLU A 68 10.26 18.29 -5.12
CA GLU A 68 11.10 19.44 -4.72
C GLU A 68 11.94 19.16 -3.45
N SER A 69 11.68 18.06 -2.75
CA SER A 69 12.36 17.69 -1.51
C SER A 69 13.61 16.85 -1.76
N GLU A 70 14.42 16.67 -0.72
CA GLU A 70 15.55 15.74 -0.75
C GLU A 70 15.15 14.26 -0.80
N PHE A 71 13.90 13.91 -0.47
CA PHE A 71 13.44 12.53 -0.44
C PHE A 71 13.34 11.89 -1.83
N SER A 72 13.26 12.71 -2.89
CA SER A 72 13.18 12.24 -4.27
C SER A 72 14.53 12.08 -4.97
N LYS A 73 15.62 12.54 -4.34
CA LYS A 73 16.96 12.57 -4.96
C LYS A 73 17.48 11.19 -5.36
N ASP A 74 17.15 10.18 -4.57
CA ASP A 74 17.62 8.80 -4.76
C ASP A 74 16.59 7.93 -5.50
N TRP A 75 15.51 8.54 -6.01
CA TRP A 75 14.53 7.80 -6.80
C TRP A 75 15.12 7.41 -8.15
N PRO A 76 15.05 6.14 -8.55
CA PRO A 76 15.48 5.73 -9.88
C PRO A 76 14.72 6.49 -10.97
N ASP A 77 15.44 6.91 -12.00
CA ASP A 77 14.87 7.60 -13.17
C ASP A 77 13.68 6.80 -13.74
N GLY A 78 12.56 7.50 -13.96
CA GLY A 78 11.32 6.91 -14.52
C GLY A 78 10.55 5.99 -13.56
N LEU A 79 10.97 5.79 -12.31
CA LEU A 79 10.21 4.98 -11.35
C LEU A 79 8.83 5.58 -11.06
N LEU A 80 8.75 6.89 -10.82
CA LEU A 80 7.50 7.56 -10.51
C LEU A 80 6.50 7.45 -11.68
N ASP A 81 6.95 7.69 -12.91
CA ASP A 81 6.10 7.57 -14.10
C ASP A 81 5.56 6.15 -14.28
N ARG A 82 6.40 5.14 -14.02
CA ARG A 82 5.99 3.73 -14.07
C ARG A 82 4.96 3.40 -13.00
N ILE A 83 5.12 3.91 -11.77
CA ILE A 83 4.15 3.70 -10.69
C ILE A 83 2.82 4.37 -11.04
N ASN A 84 2.85 5.61 -11.53
CA ASN A 84 1.65 6.35 -11.92
C ASN A 84 0.92 5.74 -13.13
N ALA A 85 1.61 4.94 -13.94
CA ALA A 85 1.05 4.25 -15.10
C ALA A 85 0.42 2.88 -14.78
N VAL A 86 0.58 2.38 -13.55
CA VAL A 86 -0.12 1.19 -13.07
C VAL A 86 -1.45 1.65 -12.47
N GLU A 87 -2.50 1.54 -13.27
CA GLU A 87 -3.89 1.56 -12.77
C GLU A 87 -4.28 0.21 -12.17
#